data_AF-A0A367KNJ4-F1
#
_entry.id   AF-A0A367KNJ4-F1
#
_cell.length_a   1.000
_cell.length_b   1.000
_cell.length_c   1.000
_cell.angle_alpha   90.00
_cell.angle_beta   90.00
_cell.angle_gamma   90.00
#
_symmetry.space_group_name_H-M   'P 1'
#
loop_
_entity.id
_entity.type
_entity.pdbx_description
1 polymer ?
#
loop_
_entity_poly.entity_id
_entity_poly.type
_entity_poly.pdbx_seq_one_letter_code
_entity_poly.pdbx_strand_id
1 'polypeptide(L)'
;MLANEDNPFHSLEHDQDPIMIAARRQSQSLSSSTISIQWRYCSEGVFPSVHRERTESPLNLIALGRTGDGKSSLLNDLLGHQAFKQKISAKSQTKEIQSSEGFWAPLHPYMHNKKDFGCPIRVIDTPGFGDSQMRDKEFFSLIQQALLDAANEKGGIHCILMVFKITTK
;
A
#
# COMPACT_ATOMS: atom_id res chain seq x y z
N MET A 1 -15.82 14.18 -36.89
CA MET A 1 -16.90 14.00 -35.90
C MET A 1 -17.11 12.50 -35.72
N LEU A 2 -16.49 11.90 -34.70
CA LEU A 2 -16.83 10.57 -34.19
C LEU A 2 -16.73 10.63 -32.66
N ALA A 3 -17.74 10.05 -32.03
CA ALA A 3 -18.13 10.21 -30.64
C ALA A 3 -17.09 9.66 -29.66
N ASN A 4 -16.98 10.34 -28.51
CA ASN A 4 -16.08 10.05 -27.41
C ASN A 4 -16.89 9.45 -26.23
N GLU A 5 -17.85 8.57 -26.50
CA GLU A 5 -18.91 8.19 -25.53
C GLU A 5 -18.77 6.83 -24.83
N ASP A 6 -17.67 6.08 -25.01
CA ASP A 6 -17.52 4.76 -24.34
C ASP A 6 -16.37 4.72 -23.33
N ASN A 7 -16.22 5.76 -22.49
CA ASN A 7 -15.39 5.64 -21.28
C ASN A 7 -16.28 5.19 -20.09
N PRO A 8 -16.15 3.95 -19.59
CA PRO A 8 -16.95 3.45 -18.47
C PRO A 8 -16.66 4.15 -17.13
N PHE A 9 -15.67 5.04 -17.10
CA PHE A 9 -15.32 5.86 -15.93
C PHE A 9 -15.80 7.32 -16.03
N HIS A 10 -16.59 7.67 -17.05
CA HIS A 10 -17.12 9.03 -17.22
C HIS A 10 -18.01 9.49 -16.05
N SER A 11 -18.52 8.55 -15.24
CA SER A 11 -19.27 8.84 -14.01
C SER A 11 -18.40 9.07 -12.76
N LEU A 12 -17.10 8.73 -12.80
CA LEU A 12 -16.16 8.97 -11.69
C LEU A 12 -15.44 10.32 -11.80
N GLU A 13 -15.43 10.92 -12.99
CA GLU A 13 -14.89 12.27 -13.20
C GLU A 13 -15.90 13.38 -12.84
N HIS A 14 -17.13 13.01 -12.45
CA HIS A 14 -18.14 13.98 -12.09
C HIS A 14 -18.09 14.29 -10.59
N ASP A 15 -18.28 15.58 -10.28
CA ASP A 15 -18.44 16.25 -8.98
C ASP A 15 -19.33 15.58 -7.90
N GLN A 16 -19.88 14.40 -8.18
CA GLN A 16 -20.65 13.55 -7.30
C GLN A 16 -19.83 12.42 -6.65
N ASP A 17 -18.52 12.33 -6.89
CA ASP A 17 -17.64 11.42 -6.14
C ASP A 17 -17.75 11.74 -4.63
N PRO A 18 -18.02 10.76 -3.76
CA PRO A 18 -18.05 10.94 -2.30
C PRO A 18 -16.83 11.70 -1.75
N ILE A 19 -15.66 11.51 -2.35
CA ILE A 19 -14.39 12.17 -2.01
C ILE A 19 -14.47 13.67 -2.37
N MET A 20 -14.95 13.99 -3.59
CA MET A 20 -15.13 15.37 -4.04
C MET A 20 -16.24 16.11 -3.28
N ILE A 21 -17.32 15.40 -2.91
CA ILE A 21 -18.39 15.92 -2.07
C ILE A 21 -17.87 16.24 -0.67
N ALA A 22 -17.05 15.36 -0.09
CA ALA A 22 -16.43 15.59 1.22
C ALA A 22 -15.48 16.80 1.19
N ALA A 23 -14.71 16.98 0.11
CA ALA A 23 -13.84 18.12 -0.09
C ALA A 23 -14.62 19.45 -0.31
N ARG A 24 -15.76 19.42 -1.01
CA ARG A 24 -16.63 20.60 -1.25
C ARG A 24 -17.34 21.12 -0.01
N ARG A 25 -17.84 20.22 0.85
CA ARG A 25 -18.52 20.63 2.09
C ARG A 25 -17.60 21.43 3.03
N GLN A 26 -16.28 21.26 2.92
CA GLN A 26 -15.31 22.05 3.67
C GLN A 26 -14.89 23.36 2.97
N SER A 27 -15.00 23.44 1.64
CA SER A 27 -14.61 24.65 0.89
C SER A 27 -15.73 25.70 0.80
N GLN A 28 -16.99 25.34 1.08
CA GLN A 28 -18.07 26.34 1.21
C GLN A 28 -17.96 27.24 2.46
N SER A 29 -17.06 26.95 3.41
CA SER A 29 -16.79 27.84 4.55
C SER A 29 -15.61 28.82 4.33
N LEU A 30 -14.89 28.74 3.21
CA LEU A 30 -13.72 29.57 2.94
C LEU A 30 -13.72 30.05 1.48
N SER A 31 -13.70 31.37 1.31
CA SER A 31 -13.90 32.06 0.03
C SER A 31 -12.86 31.72 -1.05
N SER A 32 -13.38 31.35 -2.22
CA SER A 32 -12.91 31.50 -3.60
C SER A 32 -11.40 31.71 -3.89
N SER A 33 -10.74 30.67 -4.35
CA SER A 33 -9.90 30.69 -5.57
C SER A 33 -9.52 29.26 -5.97
N THR A 34 -10.07 28.79 -7.09
CA THR A 34 -9.87 27.43 -7.61
C THR A 34 -8.61 27.39 -8.48
N ILE A 35 -7.66 26.52 -8.12
CA ILE A 35 -6.54 26.15 -8.99
C ILE A 35 -6.71 24.66 -9.36
N SER A 36 -6.95 24.41 -10.63
CA SER A 36 -6.84 23.09 -11.27
C SER A 36 -5.38 22.66 -11.34
N ILE A 37 -5.11 21.33 -11.32
CA ILE A 37 -4.01 20.57 -12.00
C ILE A 37 -3.65 19.34 -11.13
N GLN A 38 -4.05 18.12 -11.55
CA GLN A 38 -3.37 17.15 -12.44
C GLN A 38 -2.45 16.18 -11.66
N TRP A 39 -2.84 14.90 -11.60
CA TRP A 39 -2.07 13.83 -10.99
C TRP A 39 -0.74 13.60 -11.70
N ARG A 40 0.37 13.79 -10.98
CA ARG A 40 1.68 13.23 -11.33
C ARG A 40 2.17 12.38 -10.18
N TYR A 41 2.21 11.07 -10.38
CA TYR A 41 3.02 10.20 -9.53
C TYR A 41 4.49 10.36 -9.90
N CYS A 42 5.36 10.26 -8.90
CA CYS A 42 6.82 10.33 -8.96
C CYS A 42 7.45 11.68 -9.33
N SER A 43 7.77 12.47 -8.31
CA SER A 43 9.09 13.13 -8.25
C SER A 43 9.48 13.34 -6.79
N GLU A 44 10.50 12.62 -6.35
CA GLU A 44 11.44 12.97 -5.28
C GLU A 44 10.90 13.91 -4.19
N GLY A 45 10.05 13.35 -3.31
CA GLY A 45 9.67 14.02 -2.08
C GLY A 45 10.48 13.43 -0.93
N VAL A 46 11.48 14.16 -0.44
CA VAL A 46 12.00 13.93 0.91
C VAL A 46 10.79 14.03 1.84
N PHE A 47 10.36 12.92 2.40
CA PHE A 47 9.28 12.91 3.39
C PHE A 47 9.74 13.79 4.56
N PRO A 48 9.02 14.86 4.91
CA PRO A 48 9.35 15.61 6.10
C PRO A 48 9.20 14.64 7.28
N SER A 49 10.30 14.32 7.93
CA SER A 49 10.37 13.56 9.17
C SER A 49 9.74 14.39 10.29
N VAL A 50 8.41 14.52 10.24
CA VAL A 50 7.62 14.97 11.38
C VAL A 50 7.53 13.76 12.30
N HIS A 51 8.61 13.55 13.06
CA HIS A 51 8.62 12.68 14.23
C HIS A 51 7.69 13.28 15.27
N ARG A 52 6.40 12.99 15.13
CA ARG A 52 5.51 13.00 16.29
C ARG A 52 5.73 11.65 16.96
N GLU A 53 6.28 11.64 18.16
CA GLU A 53 6.22 10.49 19.07
C GLU A 53 4.75 10.17 19.35
N ARG A 54 4.06 9.53 18.40
CA ARG A 54 2.88 8.76 18.71
C ARG A 54 3.42 7.52 19.41
N THR A 55 3.08 7.35 20.67
CA THR A 55 3.38 6.17 21.51
C THR A 55 2.64 4.90 21.04
N GLU A 56 2.04 4.93 19.86
CA GLU A 56 1.27 3.84 19.29
C GLU A 56 2.22 2.84 18.64
N SER A 57 2.10 1.57 19.04
CA SER A 57 2.80 0.47 18.38
C SER A 57 2.38 0.40 16.91
N PRO A 58 3.32 0.11 15.99
CA PRO A 58 2.99 -0.03 14.58
C PRO A 58 1.95 -1.12 14.36
N LEU A 59 1.06 -0.92 13.39
CA LEU A 59 0.19 -1.99 12.92
C LEU A 59 1.06 -3.02 12.20
N ASN A 60 0.91 -4.30 12.55
CA ASN A 60 1.62 -5.40 11.90
C ASN A 60 0.81 -5.94 10.71
N LEU A 61 1.34 -5.74 9.50
CA LEU A 61 0.76 -6.17 8.24
C LEU A 61 1.65 -7.25 7.62
N ILE A 62 1.11 -8.43 7.35
CA ILE A 62 1.86 -9.52 6.69
C ILE A 62 1.28 -9.79 5.31
N ALA A 63 2.13 -9.82 4.27
CA ALA A 63 1.70 -10.11 2.91
C ALA A 63 1.90 -11.58 2.57
N LEU A 64 0.84 -12.22 2.05
CA LEU A 64 0.82 -13.61 1.61
C LEU A 64 0.32 -13.68 0.16
N GLY A 65 0.78 -14.67 -0.62
CA GLY A 65 0.42 -14.81 -2.03
C GLY A 65 1.49 -15.53 -2.83
N ARG A 66 1.21 -15.86 -4.10
CA ARG A 66 2.16 -16.65 -4.89
C ARG A 66 3.42 -15.87 -5.23
N THR A 67 4.43 -16.63 -5.60
CA THR A 67 5.68 -16.13 -6.17
C THR A 67 5.36 -15.33 -7.44
N GLY A 68 5.62 -14.01 -7.42
CA GLY A 68 5.38 -13.12 -8.55
C GLY A 68 4.04 -12.36 -8.53
N ASP A 69 3.22 -12.52 -7.49
CA ASP A 69 1.94 -11.80 -7.36
C ASP A 69 2.11 -10.32 -6.94
N GLY A 70 3.33 -9.87 -6.66
CA GLY A 70 3.61 -8.46 -6.39
C GLY A 70 3.59 -8.05 -4.91
N LYS A 71 3.73 -9.00 -3.97
CA LYS A 71 3.79 -8.73 -2.52
C LYS A 71 4.78 -7.63 -2.14
N SER A 72 6.05 -7.80 -2.49
CA SER A 72 7.11 -6.83 -2.17
C SER A 72 6.85 -5.45 -2.81
N SER A 73 6.25 -5.42 -4.02
CA SER A 73 5.86 -4.17 -4.67
C SER A 73 4.73 -3.47 -3.90
N LEU A 74 3.68 -4.20 -3.51
CA LEU A 74 2.58 -3.68 -2.69
C LEU A 74 3.08 -3.11 -1.36
N LEU A 75 3.99 -3.81 -0.67
CA LEU A 75 4.53 -3.35 0.60
C LEU A 75 5.41 -2.11 0.46
N ASN A 76 6.18 -1.99 -0.62
CA ASN A 76 6.92 -0.77 -0.94
C ASN A 76 5.99 0.42 -1.19
N ASP A 77 4.88 0.20 -1.91
CA ASP A 77 3.88 1.23 -2.17
C ASP A 77 3.20 1.69 -0.87
N LEU A 78 2.93 0.76 0.06
CA LEU A 78 2.41 1.09 1.39
C LEU A 78 3.39 1.92 2.23
N LEU A 79 4.69 1.65 2.13
CA LEU A 79 5.73 2.40 2.84
C LEU A 79 6.05 3.74 2.16
N GLY A 80 5.69 3.91 0.88
CA GLY A 80 6.06 5.08 0.09
C GLY A 80 7.54 5.11 -0.33
N HIS A 81 8.31 4.03 -0.11
CA HIS A 81 9.70 3.91 -0.54
C HIS A 81 10.09 2.45 -0.84
N GLN A 82 11.22 2.26 -1.51
CA GLN A 82 11.74 0.93 -1.89
C GLN A 82 12.47 0.27 -0.70
N ALA A 83 11.74 -0.41 0.18
CA ALA A 83 12.30 -1.21 1.28
C ALA A 83 12.70 -2.63 0.85
N PHE A 84 11.93 -3.24 -0.04
CA PHE A 84 12.11 -4.62 -0.51
C PHE A 84 12.58 -4.65 -1.97
N LYS A 85 13.55 -5.50 -2.29
CA LYS A 85 14.04 -5.65 -3.67
C LYS A 85 12.99 -6.33 -4.55
N GLN A 86 12.44 -5.60 -5.50
CA GLN A 86 11.56 -6.14 -6.53
C GLN A 86 12.41 -6.90 -7.57
N LYS A 87 12.30 -8.23 -7.64
CA LYS A 87 13.03 -9.04 -8.65
C LYS A 87 12.05 -9.68 -9.62
N ILE A 88 12.28 -9.42 -10.92
CA ILE A 88 11.41 -9.84 -12.04
C ILE A 88 11.46 -11.38 -12.26
N SER A 89 12.47 -12.07 -11.73
CA SER A 89 12.65 -13.52 -11.95
C SER A 89 12.08 -14.38 -10.82
N ALA A 90 11.20 -15.32 -11.17
CA ALA A 90 10.64 -16.35 -10.28
C ALA A 90 11.71 -17.20 -9.55
N LYS A 91 12.94 -17.28 -10.09
CA LYS A 91 14.05 -18.05 -9.52
C LYS A 91 14.76 -17.37 -8.33
N SER A 92 14.60 -16.06 -8.12
CA SER A 92 15.36 -15.30 -7.11
C SER A 92 14.47 -14.53 -6.12
N GLN A 93 13.22 -14.95 -5.95
CA GLN A 93 12.28 -14.31 -5.01
C GLN A 93 12.71 -14.48 -3.56
N THR A 94 12.15 -13.64 -2.68
CA THR A 94 12.46 -13.56 -1.25
C THR A 94 12.48 -14.97 -0.66
N LYS A 95 13.67 -15.44 -0.28
CA LYS A 95 13.88 -16.76 0.35
C LYS A 95 13.77 -16.69 1.88
N GLU A 96 13.65 -15.49 2.40
CA GLU A 96 13.69 -15.15 3.81
C GLU A 96 12.48 -14.27 4.13
N ILE A 97 12.09 -14.24 5.40
CA ILE A 97 11.12 -13.27 5.90
C ILE A 97 11.83 -11.92 6.02
N GLN A 98 11.24 -10.87 5.46
CA GLN A 98 11.77 -9.52 5.56
C GLN A 98 10.72 -8.61 6.18
N SER A 99 11.14 -7.69 7.06
CA SER A 99 10.22 -6.69 7.62
C SER A 99 10.82 -5.31 7.57
N SER A 100 9.95 -4.30 7.44
CA SER A 100 10.33 -2.90 7.47
C SER A 100 9.22 -2.09 8.14
N GLU A 101 9.59 -0.99 8.78
CA GLU A 101 8.67 -0.08 9.44
C GLU A 101 8.65 1.26 8.71
N GLY A 102 7.48 1.91 8.71
CA GLY A 102 7.30 3.21 8.11
C GLY A 102 5.99 3.86 8.56
N PHE A 103 5.70 5.04 8.02
CA PHE A 103 4.45 5.74 8.28
C PHE A 103 3.55 5.68 7.05
N TRP A 104 2.39 5.05 7.17
CA TRP A 104 1.42 4.96 6.09
C TRP A 104 0.52 6.19 6.06
N ALA A 105 0.53 6.92 4.94
CA ALA A 105 -0.29 8.13 4.77
C ALA A 105 -0.69 8.37 3.30
N PRO A 106 -1.50 7.51 2.67
CA PRO A 106 -1.84 7.62 1.24
C PRO A 106 -2.64 8.89 0.90
N LEU A 107 -3.36 9.41 1.89
CA LEU A 107 -4.15 10.65 1.92
C LEU A 107 -3.33 11.94 1.80
N HIS A 108 -2.07 11.89 2.21
CA HIS A 108 -1.33 13.10 2.57
C HIS A 108 -1.22 14.13 1.42
N PRO A 109 -0.95 13.73 0.16
CA PRO A 109 -0.90 14.68 -0.95
C PRO A 109 -2.27 15.30 -1.30
N TYR A 110 -3.38 14.73 -0.83
CA TYR A 110 -4.74 15.18 -1.19
C TYR A 110 -5.45 15.83 0.00
N MET A 111 -4.87 15.72 1.19
CA MET A 111 -5.36 16.29 2.44
C MET A 111 -4.29 17.18 3.06
N HIS A 112 -3.71 18.09 2.27
CA HIS A 112 -2.86 19.16 2.77
C HIS A 112 -3.59 19.84 3.94
N ASN A 113 -3.01 19.83 5.13
CA ASN A 113 -3.55 20.28 6.43
C ASN A 113 -4.11 19.20 7.39
N LYS A 114 -4.32 17.94 6.97
CA LYS A 114 -4.52 16.82 7.92
C LYS A 114 -3.18 16.27 8.38
N LYS A 115 -2.56 16.97 9.33
CA LYS A 115 -1.29 16.54 9.97
C LYS A 115 -1.40 15.21 10.73
N ASP A 116 -2.63 14.75 11.01
CA ASP A 116 -2.88 13.55 11.82
C ASP A 116 -3.35 12.33 11.02
N PHE A 117 -3.41 12.39 9.69
CA PHE A 117 -3.87 11.28 8.87
C PHE A 117 -2.75 10.28 8.60
N GLY A 118 -2.96 9.03 8.99
CA GLY A 118 -2.01 7.94 8.82
C GLY A 118 -1.68 7.25 10.14
N CYS A 119 -0.84 6.21 10.06
CA CYS A 119 -0.38 5.45 11.22
C CYS A 119 1.00 4.84 10.98
N PRO A 120 1.76 4.55 12.06
CA PRO A 120 2.93 3.69 11.96
C PRO A 120 2.51 2.28 11.55
N ILE A 121 3.23 1.71 10.58
CA ILE A 121 3.03 0.34 10.10
C ILE A 121 4.35 -0.41 10.11
N ARG A 122 4.27 -1.70 10.43
CA ARG A 122 5.30 -2.69 10.19
C ARG A 122 4.77 -3.64 9.13
N VAL A 123 5.48 -3.71 8.01
CA VAL A 123 5.13 -4.61 6.91
C VAL A 123 6.09 -5.79 6.89
N ILE A 124 5.54 -6.98 6.66
CA ILE A 124 6.27 -8.25 6.65
C ILE A 124 6.06 -8.89 5.27
N ASP A 125 7.13 -8.96 4.49
CA ASP A 125 7.17 -9.67 3.21
C ASP A 125 7.53 -11.14 3.46
N THR A 126 6.74 -12.04 2.87
CA THR A 126 6.99 -13.48 2.97
C THR A 126 7.39 -14.07 1.62
N PRO A 127 8.11 -15.22 1.61
CA PRO A 127 8.21 -16.05 0.43
C PRO A 127 6.84 -16.39 -0.16
N GLY A 128 6.78 -16.58 -1.47
CA GLY A 128 5.55 -17.00 -2.13
C GLY A 128 5.29 -18.50 -1.98
N PHE A 129 4.03 -18.88 -1.82
CA PHE A 129 3.57 -20.28 -1.84
C PHE A 129 2.94 -20.64 -3.19
N GLY A 130 2.83 -21.91 -3.53
CA GLY A 130 2.12 -22.38 -4.71
C GLY A 130 2.89 -22.20 -6.02
N ASP A 131 4.19 -22.51 -6.01
CA ASP A 131 5.00 -22.55 -7.23
C ASP A 131 5.12 -23.99 -7.75
N SER A 132 5.17 -24.18 -9.07
CA SER A 132 5.13 -25.49 -9.75
C SER A 132 6.33 -26.41 -9.48
N GLN A 133 7.19 -26.04 -8.53
CA GLN A 133 8.47 -26.65 -8.18
C GLN A 133 8.44 -27.38 -6.81
N MET A 134 7.27 -27.60 -6.20
CA MET A 134 7.13 -28.24 -4.87
C MET A 134 7.92 -27.58 -3.73
N ARG A 135 8.22 -26.27 -3.84
CA ARG A 135 8.90 -25.51 -2.77
C ARG A 135 7.98 -25.11 -1.62
N ASP A 136 6.70 -25.46 -1.71
CA ASP A 136 5.70 -25.13 -0.71
C ASP A 136 6.06 -25.72 0.66
N LYS A 137 6.63 -26.92 0.70
CA LYS A 137 7.12 -27.54 1.95
C LYS A 137 8.33 -26.80 2.56
N GLU A 138 9.15 -26.16 1.73
CA GLU A 138 10.34 -25.41 2.17
C GLU A 138 9.91 -24.11 2.86
N PHE A 139 8.92 -23.41 2.29
CA PHE A 139 8.51 -22.09 2.77
C PHE A 139 7.35 -22.13 3.77
N PHE A 140 6.58 -23.22 3.87
CA PHE A 140 5.46 -23.30 4.79
C PHE A 140 5.89 -23.08 6.25
N SER A 141 6.97 -23.74 6.68
CA SER A 141 7.50 -23.56 8.04
C SER A 141 7.99 -22.13 8.29
N LEU A 142 8.61 -21.49 7.29
CA LEU A 142 9.05 -20.09 7.39
C LEU A 142 7.87 -19.12 7.50
N ILE A 143 6.82 -19.34 6.69
CA ILE A 143 5.60 -18.53 6.72
C ILE A 143 4.85 -18.75 8.05
N GLN A 144 4.77 -19.99 8.53
CA GLN A 144 4.16 -20.31 9.82
C GLN A 144 4.93 -19.62 10.95
N GLN A 145 6.25 -19.66 10.93
CA GLN A 145 7.07 -18.98 11.92
C GLN A 145 6.85 -17.46 11.86
N ALA A 146 6.79 -16.86 10.67
CA ALA A 146 6.51 -15.43 10.51
C ALA A 146 5.16 -15.02 11.08
N LEU A 147 4.13 -15.86 10.90
CA LEU A 147 2.80 -15.63 11.49
C LEU A 147 2.85 -15.73 13.02
N LEU A 148 3.56 -16.72 13.57
CA LEU A 148 3.71 -16.86 15.02
C LEU A 148 4.49 -15.69 15.62
N ASP A 149 5.60 -15.30 15.01
CA ASP A 149 6.40 -14.16 15.44
C ASP A 149 5.56 -12.87 15.40
N ALA A 150 4.85 -12.62 14.31
CA ALA A 150 3.97 -11.45 14.18
C ALA A 150 2.77 -11.48 15.15
N ALA A 151 2.28 -12.66 15.51
CA ALA A 151 1.21 -12.81 16.50
C ALA A 151 1.70 -12.58 17.94
N ASN A 152 2.96 -12.91 18.23
CA ASN A 152 3.59 -12.71 19.54
C ASN A 152 4.13 -11.30 19.75
N GLU A 153 4.26 -10.52 18.68
CA GLU A 153 4.63 -9.11 18.72
C GLU A 153 3.56 -8.24 19.38
N LYS A 154 3.97 -7.06 19.86
CA LYS A 154 3.05 -6.13 20.53
C LYS A 154 1.90 -5.75 19.58
N GLY A 155 0.67 -6.06 19.99
CA GLY A 155 -0.55 -5.82 19.21
C GLY A 155 -0.93 -6.96 18.24
N GLY A 156 -0.09 -7.99 18.10
CA GLY A 156 -0.35 -9.15 17.24
C GLY A 156 -0.46 -8.79 15.75
N ILE A 157 -1.08 -9.68 14.97
CA ILE A 157 -1.33 -9.44 13.54
C ILE A 157 -2.57 -8.55 13.41
N HIS A 158 -2.40 -7.39 12.79
CA HIS A 158 -3.50 -6.46 12.52
C HIS A 158 -4.13 -6.72 11.15
N CYS A 159 -3.33 -7.12 10.16
CA CYS A 159 -3.81 -7.40 8.81
C CYS A 159 -2.98 -8.49 8.12
N ILE A 160 -3.68 -9.38 7.42
CA ILE A 160 -3.08 -10.31 6.45
C ILE A 160 -3.48 -9.84 5.06
N LEU A 161 -2.51 -9.37 4.28
CA LEU A 161 -2.70 -8.93 2.90
C LEU A 161 -2.55 -10.12 1.96
N MET A 162 -3.67 -10.65 1.47
CA MET A 162 -3.66 -11.70 0.45
C MET A 162 -3.51 -11.06 -0.95
N VAL A 163 -2.40 -11.33 -1.61
CA VAL A 163 -2.01 -10.72 -2.89
C VAL A 163 -2.21 -11.72 -4.03
N PHE A 164 -2.93 -11.30 -5.06
CA PHE A 164 -3.21 -12.10 -6.25
C PHE A 164 -2.92 -11.30 -7.51
N LYS A 165 -2.28 -11.94 -8.50
CA LYS A 165 -2.13 -11.36 -9.84
C LYS A 165 -3.42 -11.53 -10.65
N ILE A 166 -3.99 -10.42 -11.10
CA ILE A 166 -5.09 -10.44 -12.09
C ILE A 166 -4.47 -10.41 -13.48
N THR A 167 -4.80 -11.40 -14.31
CA THR A 167 -4.38 -11.47 -15.72
C THR A 167 -5.61 -11.53 -16.60
N THR A 168 -5.75 -10.59 -17.53
CA THR A 168 -6.67 -10.72 -18.65
C THR A 168 -6.05 -11.65 -19.69
N LYS A 169 -6.84 -12.61 -20.19
CA LYS A 169 -6.43 -13.49 -21.30
C LYS A 169 -6.39 -12.74 -22.61
#